data_AF-A0A6I6CJA6-F1
#
_entry.id   AF-A0A6I6CJA6-F1
#
_cell.length_a   1.000
_cell.length_b   1.000
_cell.length_c   1.000
_cell.angle_alpha   90.00
_cell.angle_beta   90.00
_cell.angle_gamma   90.00
#
_symmetry.space_group_name_H-M   'P 1'
#
loop_
_entity.id
_entity.type
_entity.pdbx_description
1 polymer ?
#
loop_
_entity_poly.entity_id
_entity_poly.type
_entity_poly.pdbx_seq_one_letter_code
_entity_poly.pdbx_strand_id
1 'polypeptide(L)'
;MNEIQQRELNEQLFNAVVQGNIGQIEELIVAGAEVNAVDEGEKAFSRLSALSNTRERGVVEAANIQQLRLTPLHYAVLSGREMVELLIEKGANINMVSEDGPTLLHYAAAFSDKREVVELLIKEGANMLMRWMIMAILLYFLLL
;
A
#
# COMPACT_ATOMS: atom_id res chain seq x y z
N MET A 1 20.91 14.10 -7.24
CA MET A 1 19.55 14.16 -7.83
C MET A 1 18.94 15.51 -7.49
N ASN A 2 18.21 16.16 -8.41
CA ASN A 2 17.38 17.32 -8.03
C ASN A 2 15.95 16.86 -7.67
N GLU A 3 15.18 17.73 -7.01
CA GLU A 3 13.82 17.40 -6.54
C GLU A 3 12.87 16.96 -7.67
N ILE A 4 13.01 17.53 -8.87
CA ILE A 4 12.18 17.18 -10.03
C ILE A 4 12.50 15.75 -10.50
N GLN A 5 13.79 15.41 -10.60
CA GLN A 5 14.26 14.07 -10.96
C GLN A 5 13.84 13.03 -9.94
N GLN A 6 13.87 13.36 -8.64
CA GLN A 6 13.42 12.44 -7.59
C GLN A 6 11.92 12.16 -7.67
N ARG A 7 11.11 13.21 -7.89
CA ARG A 7 9.65 13.07 -8.05
C ARG A 7 9.30 12.19 -9.25
N GLU A 8 10.01 12.38 -10.37
CA GLU A 8 9.83 11.58 -11.58
C GLU A 8 10.19 10.11 -11.35
N LEU A 9 11.31 9.82 -10.67
CA LEU A 9 11.68 8.46 -10.30
C LEU A 9 10.66 7.79 -9.38
N ASN A 10 10.16 8.53 -8.37
CA ASN A 10 9.12 8.04 -7.47
C ASN A 10 7.81 7.79 -8.23
N GLU A 11 7.46 8.66 -9.18
CA GLU A 11 6.28 8.50 -10.06
C GLU A 11 6.40 7.24 -10.94
N GLN A 12 7.57 6.97 -11.50
CA GLN A 12 7.85 5.75 -12.23
C GLN A 12 7.76 4.51 -11.34
N LEU A 13 8.22 4.60 -10.08
CA LEU A 13 8.14 3.52 -9.11
C LEU A 13 6.68 3.17 -8.81
N PHE A 14 5.82 4.16 -8.56
CA PHE A 14 4.39 3.91 -8.34
C PHE A 14 3.74 3.22 -9.54
N ASN A 15 4.04 3.66 -10.75
CA ASN A 15 3.49 3.07 -11.97
C ASN A 15 3.97 1.62 -12.17
N ALA A 16 5.25 1.34 -11.91
CA ALA A 16 5.81 0.00 -12.01
C ALA A 16 5.17 -0.97 -11.00
N VAL A 17 4.91 -0.52 -9.77
CA VAL A 17 4.20 -1.31 -8.74
C VAL A 17 2.76 -1.60 -9.13
N VAL A 18 2.04 -0.59 -9.64
CA VAL A 18 0.65 -0.74 -10.12
C VAL A 18 0.57 -1.72 -11.29
N GLN A 19 1.58 -1.74 -12.18
CA GLN A 19 1.65 -2.64 -13.33
C GLN A 19 2.19 -4.03 -12.97
N GLY A 20 2.74 -4.23 -11.78
CA GLY A 20 3.39 -5.48 -11.38
C GLY A 20 4.74 -5.74 -12.06
N ASN A 21 5.42 -4.70 -12.55
CA ASN A 21 6.69 -4.84 -13.28
C ASN A 21 7.88 -4.92 -12.32
N ILE A 22 8.15 -6.13 -11.81
CA ILE A 22 9.23 -6.39 -10.83
C ILE A 22 10.60 -5.91 -11.33
N GLY A 23 10.98 -6.22 -12.57
CA GLY A 23 12.29 -5.82 -13.11
C GLY A 23 12.48 -4.31 -13.11
N GLN A 24 11.45 -3.57 -13.50
CA GLN A 24 11.49 -2.11 -13.49
C GLN A 24 11.54 -1.53 -12.06
N ILE A 25 10.88 -2.16 -11.08
CA ILE A 25 10.95 -1.73 -9.68
C ILE A 25 12.39 -1.78 -9.18
N GLU A 26 13.10 -2.88 -9.45
CA GLU A 26 14.49 -3.03 -9.02
C GLU A 26 15.41 -1.99 -9.67
N GLU A 27 15.26 -1.78 -10.97
CA GLU A 27 16.03 -0.76 -11.71
C GLU A 27 15.80 0.64 -11.14
N LEU A 28 14.54 1.00 -10.85
CA LEU A 28 14.19 2.31 -10.30
C LEU A 28 14.74 2.52 -8.89
N ILE A 29 14.70 1.50 -8.04
CA ILE A 29 15.26 1.57 -6.70
C ILE A 29 16.78 1.74 -6.77
N VAL A 30 17.47 1.04 -7.67
CA VAL A 30 18.91 1.22 -7.92
C VAL A 30 19.22 2.61 -8.47
N ALA A 31 18.35 3.15 -9.33
CA ALA A 31 18.46 4.51 -9.85
C ALA A 31 18.20 5.60 -8.78
N GLY A 32 17.72 5.21 -7.60
CA GLY A 32 17.51 6.09 -6.45
C GLY A 32 16.05 6.49 -6.21
N ALA A 33 15.08 5.78 -6.78
CA ALA A 33 13.68 5.93 -6.39
C ALA A 33 13.49 5.56 -4.91
N GLU A 34 12.70 6.34 -4.19
CA GLU A 34 12.47 6.13 -2.78
C GLU A 34 11.41 5.05 -2.57
N VAL A 35 11.82 3.90 -2.03
CA VAL A 35 10.91 2.78 -1.71
C VAL A 35 9.79 3.17 -0.73
N ASN A 36 10.01 4.23 0.05
CA ASN A 36 9.06 4.80 1.01
C ASN A 36 8.46 6.14 0.55
N ALA A 37 8.56 6.47 -0.74
CA ALA A 37 7.92 7.65 -1.31
C ALA A 37 6.43 7.70 -0.95
N VAL A 38 5.92 8.92 -0.76
CA VAL A 38 4.50 9.13 -0.47
C VAL A 38 3.80 9.66 -1.72
N ASP A 39 2.79 8.92 -2.17
CA ASP A 39 1.81 9.37 -3.15
C ASP A 39 0.63 10.00 -2.40
N GLU A 40 0.17 11.16 -2.84
CA GLU A 40 -0.86 11.92 -2.14
C GLU A 40 -1.91 12.53 -3.08
N GLY A 41 -3.09 12.77 -2.51
CA GLY A 41 -4.19 13.44 -3.19
C GLY A 41 -4.80 12.66 -4.35
N GLU A 42 -5.18 13.37 -5.42
CA GLU A 42 -5.91 12.80 -6.56
C GLU A 42 -5.13 11.73 -7.32
N LYS A 43 -3.80 11.86 -7.40
CA LYS A 43 -2.94 10.87 -8.05
C LYS A 43 -2.99 9.52 -7.31
N ALA A 44 -2.85 9.57 -5.98
CA ALA A 44 -2.91 8.39 -5.14
C ALA A 44 -4.25 7.66 -5.27
N PHE A 45 -5.35 8.43 -5.26
CA PHE A 45 -6.70 7.92 -5.47
C PHE A 45 -6.87 7.28 -6.86
N SER A 46 -6.39 7.95 -7.90
CA SER A 46 -6.48 7.45 -9.28
C SER A 46 -5.78 6.10 -9.43
N ARG A 47 -4.54 5.96 -8.95
CA ARG A 47 -3.78 4.70 -8.98
C ARG A 47 -4.45 3.59 -8.17
N LEU A 48 -4.95 3.93 -6.98
CA LEU A 48 -5.67 2.99 -6.13
C LEU A 48 -6.94 2.47 -6.82
N SER A 49 -7.71 3.37 -7.43
CA SER A 49 -8.94 3.02 -8.14
C SER A 49 -8.70 2.13 -9.37
N ALA A 50 -7.50 2.21 -9.97
CA ALA A 50 -7.09 1.36 -11.09
C ALA A 50 -6.80 -0.08 -10.64
N LEU A 51 -6.46 -0.29 -9.37
CA LEU A 51 -6.19 -1.60 -8.77
C LEU A 51 -7.41 -2.24 -8.11
N SER A 52 -8.36 -1.44 -7.61
CA SER A 52 -9.57 -1.95 -6.96
C SER A 52 -10.62 -2.36 -7.99
N ASN A 53 -11.15 -3.58 -7.88
CA ASN A 53 -12.30 -3.99 -8.66
C ASN A 53 -13.54 -3.26 -8.10
N THR A 54 -14.49 -2.89 -8.97
CA THR A 54 -15.59 -1.94 -8.69
C THR A 54 -16.50 -2.22 -7.47
N ARG A 55 -16.32 -3.36 -6.77
CA ARG A 55 -17.03 -3.71 -5.52
C ARG A 55 -16.37 -3.17 -4.25
N GLU A 56 -15.08 -2.84 -4.27
CA GLU A 56 -14.32 -2.39 -3.08
C GLU A 56 -14.17 -0.86 -3.01
N ARG A 57 -14.65 -0.17 -4.04
CA ARG A 57 -14.64 1.30 -4.21
C ARG A 57 -15.26 2.05 -3.01
N GLY A 58 -16.22 1.43 -2.32
CA GLY A 58 -16.90 2.02 -1.15
C GLY A 58 -16.02 2.21 0.09
N VAL A 59 -14.93 1.44 0.24
CA VAL A 59 -13.94 1.65 1.31
C VAL A 59 -13.04 2.85 0.97
N VAL A 60 -12.79 3.07 -0.32
CA VAL A 60 -11.93 4.16 -0.82
C VAL A 60 -12.66 5.50 -0.82
N GLU A 61 -13.96 5.53 -1.14
CA GLU A 61 -14.78 6.77 -1.14
C GLU A 61 -15.05 7.32 0.27
N ALA A 62 -14.95 6.49 1.31
CA ALA A 62 -15.10 6.93 2.70
C ALA A 62 -13.84 7.64 3.25
N ALA A 63 -12.68 7.45 2.61
CA ALA A 63 -11.46 8.17 2.96
C ALA A 63 -11.48 9.57 2.34
N ASN A 64 -11.28 10.61 3.15
CA ASN A 64 -11.12 11.97 2.65
C ASN A 64 -9.96 11.98 1.63
N ILE A 65 -10.29 12.15 0.33
CA ILE A 65 -9.33 12.02 -0.79
C ILE A 65 -8.11 12.92 -0.60
N GLN A 66 -8.28 14.05 0.08
CA GLN A 66 -7.21 15.01 0.36
C GLN A 66 -6.21 14.57 1.44
N GLN A 67 -6.52 13.53 2.22
CA GLN A 67 -5.66 12.99 3.28
C GLN A 67 -5.12 11.58 2.95
N LEU A 68 -5.38 11.08 1.74
CA LEU A 68 -4.78 9.83 1.27
C LEU A 68 -3.28 10.02 1.08
N ARG A 69 -2.48 9.29 1.87
CA ARG A 69 -1.01 9.23 1.77
C ARG A 69 -0.61 7.76 1.67
N LEU A 70 -0.23 7.33 0.47
CA LEU A 70 0.07 5.93 0.16
C LEU A 70 1.54 5.75 -0.20
N THR A 71 2.09 4.58 0.06
CA THR A 71 3.47 4.21 -0.30
C THR A 71 3.46 3.13 -1.38
N PRO A 72 4.60 2.85 -2.05
CA PRO A 72 4.71 1.70 -2.94
C PRO A 72 4.19 0.40 -2.30
N LEU A 73 4.45 0.21 -1.00
CA LEU A 73 3.99 -0.96 -0.25
C LEU A 73 2.45 -1.05 -0.13
N HIS A 74 1.74 0.08 -0.07
CA HIS A 74 0.28 0.10 -0.05
C HIS A 74 -0.32 -0.45 -1.35
N TYR A 75 0.27 -0.10 -2.48
CA TYR A 75 -0.17 -0.63 -3.79
C TYR A 75 0.17 -2.11 -3.96
N ALA A 76 1.34 -2.53 -3.45
CA ALA A 76 1.77 -3.93 -3.51
C ALA A 76 0.81 -4.90 -2.81
N VAL A 77 0.15 -4.47 -1.73
CA VAL A 77 -0.87 -5.28 -1.05
C VAL A 77 -2.00 -5.72 -1.98
N LEU A 78 -2.38 -4.86 -2.93
CA LEU A 78 -3.42 -5.16 -3.92
C LEU A 78 -2.90 -6.09 -5.02
N SER A 79 -1.63 -5.93 -5.39
CA SER A 79 -0.96 -6.75 -6.40
C SER A 79 -0.68 -8.17 -5.91
N GLY A 80 -0.43 -8.37 -4.61
CA GLY A 80 -0.29 -9.68 -3.98
C GLY A 80 1.03 -9.90 -3.25
N ARG A 81 1.20 -11.12 -2.73
CA ARG A 81 2.27 -11.50 -1.79
C ARG A 81 3.68 -11.24 -2.32
N GLU A 82 3.97 -11.67 -3.54
CA GLU A 82 5.29 -11.53 -4.16
C GLU A 82 5.76 -10.07 -4.21
N MET A 83 4.85 -9.15 -4.54
CA MET A 83 5.16 -7.71 -4.59
C MET A 83 5.44 -7.15 -3.19
N VAL A 84 4.72 -7.62 -2.18
CA VAL A 84 4.91 -7.21 -0.79
C VAL A 84 6.27 -7.69 -0.28
N GLU A 85 6.63 -8.95 -0.54
CA GLU A 85 7.92 -9.51 -0.16
C GLU A 85 9.08 -8.74 -0.82
N LEU A 86 8.98 -8.46 -2.12
CA LEU A 86 9.98 -7.69 -2.86
C LEU A 86 10.21 -6.31 -2.22
N LEU A 87 9.15 -5.53 -2.00
CA LEU A 87 9.30 -4.17 -1.47
C LEU A 87 9.82 -4.17 -0.03
N ILE A 88 9.43 -5.15 0.80
CA ILE A 88 9.98 -5.33 2.14
C ILE A 88 11.49 -5.62 2.07
N GLU A 89 11.92 -6.52 1.17
CA GLU A 89 13.34 -6.81 0.94
C GLU A 89 14.13 -5.54 0.54
N LYS A 90 13.52 -4.66 -0.25
CA LYS A 90 14.11 -3.38 -0.64
C LYS A 90 14.01 -2.27 0.43
N GLY A 91 13.53 -2.58 1.64
CA GLY A 91 13.50 -1.65 2.77
C GLY A 91 12.22 -0.82 2.89
N ALA A 92 11.11 -1.29 2.34
CA ALA A 92 9.81 -0.66 2.56
C ALA A 92 9.41 -0.71 4.04
N ASN A 93 8.92 0.42 4.57
CA ASN A 93 8.46 0.53 5.94
C ASN A 93 6.99 0.07 6.05
N ILE A 94 6.81 -1.07 6.69
CA ILE A 94 5.52 -1.74 6.92
C ILE A 94 4.59 -0.91 7.82
N ASN A 95 5.15 -0.03 8.65
CA ASN A 95 4.43 0.75 9.67
C ASN A 95 4.15 2.20 9.25
N MET A 96 4.30 2.53 7.97
CA MET A 96 3.89 3.84 7.45
C MET A 96 2.39 4.04 7.64
N VAL A 97 2.02 5.13 8.30
CA VAL A 97 0.63 5.53 8.53
C VAL A 97 0.34 6.80 7.74
N SER A 98 -0.87 6.93 7.19
CA SER A 98 -1.39 8.25 6.81
C SER A 98 -1.82 8.96 8.09
N GLU A 99 -1.61 10.28 8.19
CA GLU A 99 -1.77 11.06 9.44
C GLU A 99 -3.16 10.92 10.10
N ASP A 100 -4.19 10.60 9.33
CA ASP A 100 -5.56 10.36 9.80
C ASP A 100 -6.21 9.10 9.17
N GLY A 101 -5.44 8.27 8.46
CA GLY A 101 -6.00 7.25 7.56
C GLY A 101 -5.64 5.80 7.90
N PRO A 102 -6.09 4.85 7.06
CA PRO A 102 -5.96 3.42 7.32
C PRO A 102 -4.49 2.99 7.29
N THR A 103 -4.08 2.11 8.21
CA THR A 103 -2.75 1.46 8.11
C THR A 103 -2.72 0.44 6.97
N LEU A 104 -1.53 0.03 6.54
CA LEU A 104 -1.34 -1.02 5.53
C LEU A 104 -2.17 -2.29 5.80
N LEU A 105 -2.35 -2.66 7.08
CA LEU A 105 -3.17 -3.80 7.49
C LEU A 105 -4.68 -3.54 7.32
N HIS A 106 -5.14 -2.30 7.51
CA HIS A 106 -6.53 -1.91 7.22
C HIS A 106 -6.81 -2.06 5.72
N TYR A 107 -5.86 -1.64 4.88
CA TYR A 107 -5.95 -1.86 3.44
C TYR A 107 -6.03 -3.34 3.13
N ALA A 108 -5.05 -4.16 3.55
CA ALA A 108 -5.04 -5.59 3.26
C ALA A 108 -6.30 -6.33 3.75
N ALA A 109 -6.81 -5.99 4.94
CA ALA A 109 -8.00 -6.62 5.51
C ALA A 109 -9.32 -6.19 4.82
N ALA A 110 -9.35 -5.07 4.11
CA ALA A 110 -10.52 -4.64 3.36
C ALA A 110 -10.79 -5.51 2.11
N PHE A 111 -9.80 -6.30 1.68
CA PHE A 111 -9.89 -7.14 0.49
C PHE A 111 -9.91 -8.62 0.89
N SER A 112 -11.05 -9.27 0.68
CA SER A 112 -11.29 -10.65 1.11
C SER A 112 -10.34 -11.70 0.50
N ASP A 113 -9.68 -11.38 -0.61
CA ASP A 113 -8.74 -12.24 -1.32
C ASP A 113 -7.28 -12.08 -0.83
N LYS A 114 -7.00 -11.15 0.10
CA LYS A 114 -5.63 -10.82 0.54
C LYS A 114 -5.21 -11.46 1.84
N ARG A 115 -5.84 -12.57 2.24
CA ARG A 115 -5.53 -13.28 3.49
C ARG A 115 -4.04 -13.63 3.65
N GLU A 116 -3.42 -14.14 2.59
CA GLU A 116 -1.99 -14.50 2.61
C GLU A 116 -1.07 -13.29 2.80
N VAL A 117 -1.48 -12.12 2.29
CA VAL A 117 -0.78 -10.85 2.47
C VAL A 117 -0.96 -10.35 3.90
N VAL A 118 -2.16 -10.44 4.47
CA VAL A 118 -2.43 -10.10 5.88
C VAL A 118 -1.56 -10.96 6.81
N GLU A 119 -1.48 -12.26 6.57
CA GLU A 119 -0.64 -13.18 7.35
C GLU A 119 0.84 -12.83 7.24
N LEU A 120 1.33 -12.50 6.04
CA LEU A 120 2.70 -12.02 5.82
C LEU A 120 2.97 -10.72 6.60
N LEU A 121 2.10 -9.71 6.47
CA LEU A 121 2.28 -8.42 7.15
C LEU A 121 2.32 -8.58 8.68
N ILE A 122 1.46 -9.43 9.24
CA ILE A 122 1.49 -9.75 10.68
C ILE A 122 2.82 -10.40 11.07
N LYS A 123 3.31 -11.35 10.27
CA LYS A 123 4.59 -12.02 10.51
C LYS A 123 5.77 -11.05 10.46
N GLU A 124 5.75 -10.12 9.52
CA GLU A 124 6.80 -9.09 9.36
C GLU A 124 6.65 -7.92 10.35
N GLY A 125 5.76 -8.04 11.35
CA GLY A 125 5.66 -7.08 12.45
C GLY A 125 4.87 -5.81 12.12
N ALA A 126 3.95 -5.87 11.14
CA ALA A 126 2.99 -4.80 10.91
C ALA A 126 2.23 -4.49 12.20
N ASN A 127 2.30 -3.24 12.63
CA ASN A 127 1.74 -2.84 13.90
C ASN A 127 0.21 -2.92 13.85
N MET A 128 -0.35 -3.86 14.61
CA MET A 128 -1.79 -4.06 14.78
C MET A 128 -2.43 -3.01 15.72
N LEU A 129 -1.60 -2.23 16.43
CA LEU A 129 -2.04 -1.35 17.50
C LEU A 129 -2.42 0.03 16.97
N MET A 130 -3.59 0.12 16.34
CA MET A 130 -4.37 1.36 16.43
C MET A 130 -5.78 1.09 16.96
N ARG A 131 -6.08 1.82 18.02
CA ARG A 131 -6.86 1.44 19.21
C ARG A 131 -8.36 1.18 19.00
N TRP A 132 -8.89 1.38 17.80
CA TRP A 132 -10.31 1.23 17.51
C TRP A 132 -10.67 -0.05 16.75
N MET A 133 -9.70 -0.75 16.15
CA MET A 133 -10.01 -1.75 15.12
C MET A 133 -9.61 -3.20 15.42
N ILE A 134 -9.00 -3.50 16.57
CA ILE A 134 -8.89 -4.90 17.05
C ILE A 134 -10.29 -5.55 17.11
N MET A 135 -11.31 -4.77 17.48
CA MET A 135 -12.69 -5.26 17.57
C MET A 135 -13.30 -5.62 16.20
N ALA A 136 -13.05 -4.84 15.14
CA ALA A 136 -13.63 -5.10 13.83
C ALA A 136 -12.96 -6.28 13.11
N ILE A 137 -11.64 -6.46 13.29
CA ILE A 137 -10.90 -7.60 12.74
C ILE A 137 -11.35 -8.90 13.42
N LEU A 138 -11.49 -8.91 14.76
CA LEU A 138 -12.02 -10.07 15.48
C LEU A 138 -13.46 -10.40 15.09
N LEU A 139 -14.31 -9.39 14.87
CA LEU A 139 -15.68 -9.57 14.40
C LEU A 139 -15.75 -10.15 12.99
N TYR A 140 -14.87 -9.74 12.07
CA TYR A 140 -14.80 -10.27 10.72
C TYR A 140 -14.41 -11.76 10.70
N PHE A 141 -13.45 -12.18 11.53
CA PHE A 141 -13.07 -13.59 11.66
C PHE A 141 -14.08 -14.44 12.44
N LEU A 142 -14.99 -13.83 13.23
CA LEU A 142 -16.06 -14.53 13.95
C LEU A 142 -17.32 -14.77 13.10
N LEU A 143 -17.42 -14.18 11.91
CA LEU A 143 -18.58 -14.26 11.02
C LEU A 143 -18.38 -15.17 9.79
N LEU A 144 -17.26 -15.89 9.73
CA LEU A 144 -16.95 -16.97 8.78
C LEU A 144 -16.90 -18.31 9.53
#